data_AF-A0A3M9NC61-F1
#
_entry.id   AF-A0A3M9NC61-F1
#
_cell.length_a   1.000
_cell.length_b   1.000
_cell.length_c   1.000
_cell.angle_alpha   90.00
_cell.angle_beta   90.00
_cell.angle_gamma   90.00
#
_symmetry.space_group_name_H-M   'P 1'
#
loop_
_entity.id
_entity.type
_entity.pdbx_description
1 polymer ?
#
loop_
_entity_poly.entity_id
_entity_poly.type
_entity_poly.pdbx_seq_one_letter_code
_entity_poly.pdbx_strand_id
1 'polypeptide(L)'
;MKKTFLLLFILSGLANFTCFAQLEPGSVFNLKKDFQSPPESAAPWVFWYWYHASVSKEGITADLEAMKESGIAGAYLMTIKGADTAYMHPPVEQLTPEWLDMVNYAFTEAKRLGIKLAMHVSDGFALAGGHGLLRRCQCKKLYGLKSRLEGGKLFNDTLATPETNENYYRDIAVFAYPSPTGKVISSRTEVPLVTTSKAGTNAQFLIDANNTKNFSSTDSCWIKYTFAKPFTCRSVIIHGKTNYFGSRINWLRGY
;
A
#
# COMPACT_ATOMS: atom_id res chain seq x y z
N MET A 1 18.30 24.81 80.72
CA MET A 1 17.77 23.52 81.21
C MET A 1 16.99 22.88 80.06
N LYS A 2 17.52 21.84 79.38
CA LYS A 2 17.09 20.41 79.44
C LYS A 2 15.59 20.24 79.08
N LYS A 3 15.08 19.47 78.10
CA LYS A 3 15.46 18.30 77.26
C LYS A 3 14.41 18.20 76.12
N THR A 4 14.74 17.90 74.85
CA THR A 4 14.68 16.56 74.19
C THR A 4 13.35 15.79 74.34
N PHE A 5 12.58 15.56 73.25
CA PHE A 5 12.29 14.21 72.70
C PHE A 5 11.48 14.25 71.38
N LEU A 6 11.73 13.23 70.56
CA LEU A 6 11.34 12.94 69.17
C LEU A 6 10.20 11.90 69.16
N LEU A 7 9.21 11.96 68.24
CA LEU A 7 8.47 10.78 67.68
C LEU A 7 7.47 11.28 66.60
N LEU A 8 7.71 11.12 65.30
CA LEU A 8 7.40 10.00 64.40
C LEU A 8 5.90 9.72 64.08
N PHE A 9 5.55 9.98 62.82
CA PHE A 9 4.81 9.12 61.87
C PHE A 9 3.27 8.95 61.98
N ILE A 10 2.50 9.47 60.98
CA ILE A 10 1.84 8.68 59.89
C ILE A 10 0.66 9.41 59.20
N LEU A 11 0.73 9.39 57.86
CA LEU A 11 -0.32 9.43 56.82
C LEU A 11 -1.50 10.42 56.96
N SER A 12 -1.60 11.34 56.01
CA SER A 12 -2.41 11.16 54.78
C SER A 12 -2.61 12.52 54.10
N GLY A 13 -1.82 12.81 53.06
CA GLY A 13 -2.00 14.00 52.23
C GLY A 13 -1.99 13.58 50.77
N LEU A 14 -3.18 13.53 50.17
CA LEU A 14 -3.43 13.19 48.77
C LEU A 14 -2.47 13.92 47.83
N ALA A 15 -1.66 13.14 47.11
CA ALA A 15 -0.92 13.60 45.95
C ALA A 15 -1.89 13.85 44.79
N ASN A 16 -2.40 15.08 44.69
CA ASN A 16 -2.96 15.59 43.44
C ASN A 16 -1.80 15.97 42.51
N PHE A 17 -1.23 14.97 41.83
CA PHE A 17 -0.44 15.21 40.62
C PHE A 17 -1.40 15.47 39.45
N THR A 18 -2.00 16.65 39.42
CA THR A 18 -2.46 17.21 38.15
C THR A 18 -1.24 17.73 37.42
N CYS A 19 -0.64 16.85 36.60
CA CYS A 19 0.27 17.26 35.55
C CYS A 19 -0.53 18.06 34.51
N PHE A 20 -0.75 19.34 34.79
CA PHE A 20 -0.99 20.29 33.72
C PHE A 20 0.34 20.49 33.03
N ALA A 21 0.48 19.92 31.83
CA ALA A 21 1.46 20.38 30.87
C ALA A 21 1.15 21.87 30.62
N GLN A 22 1.81 22.76 31.36
CA GLN A 22 1.83 24.18 31.04
C GLN A 22 2.55 24.28 29.69
N LEU A 23 1.79 24.42 28.61
CA LEU A 23 2.24 25.13 27.44
C LEU A 23 2.73 26.49 27.94
N GLU A 24 4.03 26.75 27.83
CA GLU A 24 4.63 28.05 28.07
C GLU A 24 3.78 29.13 27.38
N PRO A 25 3.11 30.01 28.15
CA PRO A 25 2.32 31.10 27.60
C PRO A 25 3.30 32.17 27.09
N GLY A 26 3.85 31.97 25.90
CA GLY A 26 4.95 32.81 25.41
C GLY A 26 5.21 32.83 23.91
N SER A 27 4.65 31.93 23.08
CA SER A 27 4.71 32.13 21.62
C SER A 27 3.52 32.96 21.16
N VAL A 28 3.53 34.25 21.49
CA VAL A 28 2.81 35.20 20.63
C VAL A 28 3.55 35.13 19.31
N PHE A 29 3.07 34.26 18.40
CA PHE A 29 3.49 34.28 17.01
C PHE A 29 3.33 35.72 16.56
N ASN A 30 4.45 36.41 16.36
CA ASN A 30 4.40 37.68 15.69
C ASN A 30 4.26 37.31 14.21
N LEU A 31 3.05 36.93 13.82
CA LEU A 31 2.74 36.38 12.50
C LEU A 31 3.27 37.31 11.41
N LYS A 32 3.24 38.62 11.63
CA LYS A 32 3.84 39.60 10.72
C LYS A 32 5.36 39.44 10.62
N LYS A 33 6.06 39.35 11.76
CA LYS A 33 7.52 39.15 11.80
C LYS A 33 7.92 37.80 11.19
N ASP A 34 7.26 36.71 11.57
CA ASP A 34 7.57 35.37 11.08
C ASP A 34 7.20 35.23 9.60
N PHE A 35 6.18 35.94 9.11
CA PHE A 35 5.89 36.00 7.68
C PHE A 35 6.93 36.80 6.90
N GLN A 36 7.47 37.88 7.49
CA GLN A 36 8.53 38.69 6.88
C GLN A 36 9.92 38.02 6.97
N SER A 37 10.12 37.15 7.95
CA SER A 37 11.38 36.43 8.19
C SER A 37 11.06 35.02 8.70
N PRO A 38 10.70 34.09 7.79
CA PRO A 38 10.28 32.75 8.16
C PRO A 38 11.35 32.00 8.96
N PRO A 39 10.95 31.22 9.99
CA PRO A 39 11.87 30.34 10.69
C PRO A 39 12.33 29.19 9.79
N GLU A 40 13.45 28.53 10.15
CA GLU A 40 13.99 27.37 9.41
C GLU A 40 12.95 26.26 9.21
N SER A 41 12.07 26.04 10.19
CA SER A 41 11.00 25.03 10.11
C SER A 41 9.95 25.29 9.03
N ALA A 42 9.87 26.53 8.50
CA ALA A 42 8.97 26.89 7.40
C ALA A 42 9.63 26.71 6.03
N ALA A 43 10.94 26.45 5.97
CA ALA A 43 11.66 26.29 4.71
C ALA A 43 11.28 24.97 4.02
N PRO A 44 11.09 24.98 2.69
CA PRO A 44 10.66 23.81 1.95
C PRO A 44 11.75 22.75 1.89
N TRP A 45 11.31 21.52 1.67
CA TRP A 45 12.16 20.38 1.36
C TRP A 45 11.79 19.82 -0.01
N VAL A 46 12.72 19.08 -0.61
CA VAL A 46 12.54 18.48 -1.93
C VAL A 46 12.75 16.96 -1.90
N PHE A 47 12.17 16.27 -2.88
CA PHE A 47 12.64 14.93 -3.24
C PHE A 47 13.84 15.07 -4.16
N TRP A 48 14.94 14.39 -3.82
CA TRP A 48 16.16 14.40 -4.60
C TRP A 48 16.46 12.99 -5.07
N TYR A 49 16.18 12.76 -6.35
CA TYR A 49 16.27 11.44 -6.96
C TYR A 49 17.60 11.27 -7.68
N TRP A 50 18.37 10.28 -7.23
CA TRP A 50 19.49 9.75 -8.03
C TRP A 50 18.93 8.70 -8.98
N TYR A 51 18.94 9.04 -10.27
CA TYR A 51 18.26 8.26 -11.29
C TYR A 51 19.26 7.39 -12.06
N HIS A 52 18.93 6.09 -12.20
CA HIS A 52 19.70 5.09 -12.94
C HIS A 52 21.19 5.04 -12.61
N ALA A 53 21.53 4.93 -11.32
CA ALA A 53 22.93 4.81 -10.87
C ALA A 53 23.87 5.90 -11.46
N SER A 54 23.33 7.06 -11.86
CA SER A 54 24.06 8.10 -12.58
C SER A 54 24.25 9.30 -11.66
N VAL A 55 25.31 9.25 -10.86
CA VAL A 55 25.64 10.26 -9.85
C VAL A 55 27.14 10.57 -9.87
N SER A 56 27.49 11.84 -9.66
CA SER A 56 28.87 12.31 -9.52
C SER A 56 29.00 13.27 -8.33
N LYS A 57 30.22 13.43 -7.82
CA LYS A 57 30.50 14.36 -6.72
C LYS A 57 30.26 15.81 -7.15
N GLU A 58 30.64 16.14 -8.38
CA GLU A 58 30.44 17.47 -8.95
C GLU A 58 28.95 17.81 -9.04
N GLY A 59 28.12 16.86 -9.47
CA GLY A 59 26.66 17.03 -9.53
C GLY A 59 26.04 17.16 -8.14
N ILE A 60 26.49 16.35 -7.17
CA ILE A 60 26.04 16.44 -5.78
C ILE A 60 26.29 17.83 -5.19
N THR A 61 27.50 18.37 -5.37
CA THR A 61 27.85 19.70 -4.86
C THR A 61 27.02 20.78 -5.53
N ALA A 62 26.89 20.75 -6.86
CA ALA A 62 26.11 21.72 -7.61
C ALA A 62 24.63 21.70 -7.20
N ASP A 63 24.03 20.52 -7.04
CA ASP A 63 22.65 20.36 -6.61
C ASP A 63 22.42 20.95 -5.21
N LEU A 64 23.29 20.63 -4.24
CA LEU A 64 23.15 21.11 -2.87
C LEU A 64 23.43 22.62 -2.74
N GLU A 65 24.38 23.16 -3.49
CA GLU A 65 24.62 24.62 -3.54
C GLU A 65 23.41 25.35 -4.14
N ALA A 66 22.85 24.85 -5.24
CA ALA A 66 21.64 25.41 -5.83
C ALA A 66 20.43 25.33 -4.88
N MET A 67 20.29 24.23 -4.11
CA MET A 67 19.27 24.12 -3.07
C MET A 67 19.46 25.20 -2.00
N LYS A 68 20.69 25.41 -1.53
CA LYS A 68 20.99 26.42 -0.52
C LYS A 68 20.67 27.84 -1.01
N GLU A 69 21.09 28.16 -2.23
CA GLU A 69 20.83 29.45 -2.87
C GLU A 69 19.32 29.72 -3.05
N SER A 70 18.55 28.66 -3.32
CA SER A 70 17.10 28.71 -3.48
C SER A 70 16.32 28.71 -2.16
N GLY A 71 17.00 28.67 -1.00
CA GLY A 71 16.35 28.64 0.31
C GLY A 71 15.71 27.30 0.68
N ILE A 72 16.11 26.20 0.02
CA ILE A 72 15.68 24.84 0.38
C ILE A 72 16.48 24.39 1.61
N ALA A 73 15.79 23.95 2.65
CA ALA A 73 16.43 23.55 3.91
C ALA A 73 16.73 22.05 4.02
N GLY A 74 16.15 21.23 3.15
CA GLY A 74 16.42 19.80 3.16
C GLY A 74 15.96 19.03 1.94
N ALA A 75 16.43 17.79 1.86
CA ALA A 75 16.11 16.88 0.78
C ALA A 75 15.92 15.44 1.26
N TYR A 76 14.97 14.75 0.65
CA TYR A 76 14.81 13.31 0.75
C TYR A 76 15.60 12.65 -0.38
N LEU A 77 16.75 12.08 -0.02
CA LEU A 77 17.60 11.33 -0.94
C LEU A 77 17.00 9.96 -1.20
N MET A 78 16.68 9.68 -2.47
CA MET A 78 16.12 8.41 -2.91
C MET A 78 16.76 8.00 -4.24
N THR A 79 17.04 6.72 -4.39
CA THR A 79 17.60 6.15 -5.62
C THR A 79 16.49 5.49 -6.42
N ILE A 80 16.49 5.70 -7.73
CA ILE A 80 15.44 5.22 -8.63
C ILE A 80 16.10 4.52 -9.81
N LYS A 81 15.88 3.19 -9.92
CA LYS A 81 16.49 2.28 -10.91
C LYS A 81 18.02 2.12 -10.74
N GLY A 82 18.58 1.11 -11.39
CA GLY A 82 20.00 0.74 -11.28
C GLY A 82 20.79 0.91 -12.58
N ALA A 83 21.95 0.27 -12.63
CA ALA A 83 23.01 0.39 -13.62
C ALA A 83 22.63 -0.11 -15.01
N ASP A 84 21.66 -1.04 -15.11
CA ASP A 84 21.18 -1.60 -16.38
C ASP A 84 20.71 -0.53 -17.37
N THR A 85 20.33 0.63 -16.86
CA THR A 85 19.80 1.75 -17.65
C THR A 85 20.51 3.08 -17.35
N ALA A 86 21.78 2.99 -16.95
CA ALA A 86 22.59 4.16 -16.59
C ALA A 86 22.86 5.13 -17.74
N TYR A 87 22.92 6.41 -17.41
CA TYR A 87 23.31 7.50 -18.32
C TYR A 87 24.75 7.96 -18.11
N MET A 88 25.38 7.57 -17.00
CA MET A 88 26.78 7.87 -16.68
C MET A 88 27.60 6.58 -16.50
N HIS A 89 28.88 6.66 -16.85
CA HIS A 89 29.83 5.55 -16.74
C HIS A 89 31.11 5.98 -16.01
N PRO A 90 31.61 5.19 -15.03
CA PRO A 90 31.00 3.97 -14.51
C PRO A 90 29.71 4.26 -13.72
N PRO A 91 28.73 3.35 -13.73
CA PRO A 91 27.52 3.50 -12.92
C PRO A 91 27.84 3.30 -11.44
N VAL A 92 27.10 3.99 -10.58
CA VAL A 92 27.21 3.91 -9.12
C VAL A 92 25.98 3.19 -8.57
N GLU A 93 26.04 1.86 -8.61
CA GLU A 93 24.91 0.98 -8.26
C GLU A 93 24.63 0.98 -6.75
N GLN A 94 23.35 0.94 -6.39
CA GLN A 94 22.91 0.96 -5.00
C GLN A 94 23.58 -0.14 -4.16
N LEU A 95 23.95 0.21 -2.92
CA LEU A 95 24.59 -0.66 -1.92
C LEU A 95 26.01 -1.13 -2.27
N THR A 96 26.63 -0.68 -3.37
CA THR A 96 28.06 -0.90 -3.59
C THR A 96 28.90 0.08 -2.76
N PRO A 97 30.20 -0.20 -2.54
CA PRO A 97 31.10 0.73 -1.84
C PRO A 97 31.16 2.12 -2.48
N GLU A 98 31.11 2.22 -3.80
CA GLU A 98 31.13 3.49 -4.55
C GLU A 98 29.86 4.31 -4.27
N TRP A 99 28.71 3.64 -4.19
CA TRP A 99 27.46 4.30 -3.83
C TRP A 99 27.46 4.79 -2.38
N LEU A 100 27.99 3.98 -1.45
CA LEU A 100 28.16 4.39 -0.06
C LEU A 100 29.10 5.61 0.06
N ASP A 101 30.15 5.69 -0.76
CA ASP A 101 31.02 6.87 -0.82
C ASP A 101 30.27 8.11 -1.31
N MET A 102 29.44 7.98 -2.36
CA MET A 102 28.62 9.10 -2.86
C MET A 102 27.60 9.56 -1.80
N VAL A 103 26.94 8.63 -1.11
CA VAL A 103 26.01 8.97 -0.01
C VAL A 103 26.77 9.70 1.10
N ASN A 104 27.91 9.18 1.54
CA ASN A 104 28.74 9.85 2.56
C ASN A 104 29.18 11.25 2.12
N TYR A 105 29.55 11.41 0.85
CA TYR A 105 29.90 12.70 0.27
C TYR A 105 28.72 13.68 0.30
N ALA A 106 27.53 13.25 -0.10
CA ALA A 106 26.31 14.07 -0.06
C ALA A 106 25.96 14.52 1.37
N PHE A 107 26.05 13.63 2.36
CA PHE A 107 25.83 14.01 3.77
C PHE A 107 26.89 14.98 4.30
N THR A 108 28.13 14.85 3.83
CA THR A 108 29.23 15.78 4.18
C THR A 108 28.98 17.17 3.59
N GLU A 109 28.62 17.25 2.32
CA GLU A 109 28.29 18.52 1.64
C GLU A 109 27.04 19.17 2.21
N ALA A 110 25.99 18.39 2.49
CA ALA A 110 24.78 18.91 3.11
C ALA A 110 25.08 19.49 4.50
N LYS A 111 25.94 18.83 5.30
CA LYS A 111 26.42 19.36 6.58
C LYS A 111 27.19 20.67 6.41
N ARG A 112 28.06 20.79 5.40
CA ARG A 112 28.80 22.02 5.08
C ARG A 112 27.86 23.19 4.76
N LEU A 113 26.77 22.93 4.03
CA LEU A 113 25.81 23.93 3.57
C LEU A 113 24.66 24.20 4.56
N GLY A 114 24.54 23.37 5.60
CA GLY A 114 23.45 23.42 6.57
C GLY A 114 22.12 22.90 6.01
N ILE A 115 22.16 22.02 5.02
CA ILE A 115 21.00 21.32 4.46
C ILE A 115 20.78 20.01 5.24
N LYS A 116 19.53 19.70 5.57
CA LYS A 116 19.16 18.43 6.22
C LYS A 116 18.87 17.36 5.17
N LEU A 117 19.42 16.17 5.34
CA LEU A 117 19.11 15.02 4.49
C LEU A 117 18.33 13.96 5.26
N ALA A 118 17.39 13.34 4.57
CA ALA A 118 16.68 12.14 4.99
C ALA A 118 16.73 11.10 3.86
N MET A 119 16.57 9.82 4.20
CA MET A 119 16.52 8.74 3.23
C MET A 119 15.24 7.93 3.40
N HIS A 120 14.76 7.36 2.30
CA HIS A 120 13.66 6.42 2.33
C HIS A 120 14.10 5.07 2.94
N VAL A 121 13.16 4.31 3.50
CA VAL A 121 13.44 3.07 4.25
C VAL A 121 13.87 1.90 3.35
N SER A 122 13.64 1.99 2.04
CA SER A 122 14.10 1.05 1.04
C SER A 122 14.61 1.80 -0.20
N ASP A 123 15.38 1.11 -1.04
CA ASP A 123 15.64 1.59 -2.40
C ASP A 123 14.31 1.77 -3.17
N GLY A 124 14.30 2.70 -4.13
CA GLY A 124 13.10 3.10 -4.87
C GLY A 124 12.19 4.07 -4.13
N PHE A 125 11.04 4.37 -4.76
CA PHE A 125 10.08 5.35 -4.22
C PHE A 125 9.11 4.78 -3.17
N ALA A 126 8.96 3.46 -3.11
CA ALA A 126 8.09 2.74 -2.19
C ALA A 126 8.42 1.24 -2.22
N LEU A 127 8.16 0.46 -1.17
CA LEU A 127 7.57 0.81 0.13
C LEU A 127 8.45 0.33 1.29
N ALA A 128 8.74 -0.97 1.33
CA ALA A 128 9.61 -1.60 2.33
C ALA A 128 10.15 -2.92 1.76
N GLY A 129 10.59 -2.88 0.51
CA GLY A 129 11.16 -4.03 -0.20
C GLY A 129 12.67 -4.13 0.04
N GLY A 130 13.24 -5.30 -0.23
CA GLY A 130 14.67 -5.51 -0.16
C GLY A 130 15.06 -6.88 -0.68
N HIS A 131 16.24 -6.97 -1.28
CA HIS A 131 16.80 -8.25 -1.67
C HIS A 131 17.05 -9.10 -0.41
N GLY A 132 16.72 -10.39 -0.49
CA GLY A 132 16.94 -11.33 0.63
C GLY A 132 15.89 -11.33 1.74
N LEU A 133 14.75 -10.62 1.58
CA LEU A 133 13.64 -10.75 2.53
C LEU A 133 13.12 -12.19 2.61
N LEU A 134 13.07 -12.74 3.83
CA LEU A 134 12.55 -14.08 4.08
C LEU A 134 11.09 -14.18 3.64
N ARG A 135 10.73 -15.26 2.94
CA ARG A 135 9.38 -15.48 2.41
C ARG A 135 8.30 -15.34 3.47
N ARG A 136 8.53 -15.82 4.69
CA ARG A 136 7.60 -15.69 5.83
C ARG A 136 7.32 -14.23 6.24
N CYS A 137 8.24 -13.30 6.00
CA CYS A 137 8.14 -11.88 6.40
C CYS A 137 7.47 -10.97 5.35
N GLN A 138 7.25 -11.46 4.13
CA GLN A 138 6.58 -10.69 3.07
C GLN A 138 5.06 -10.52 3.34
N CYS A 139 4.37 -9.64 2.62
CA CYS A 139 2.91 -9.55 2.68
C CYS A 139 2.24 -10.88 2.31
N LYS A 140 1.18 -11.27 3.03
CA LYS A 140 0.44 -12.53 2.82
C LYS A 140 -0.98 -12.26 2.40
N LYS A 141 -1.51 -13.10 1.52
CA LYS A 141 -2.93 -13.14 1.16
C LYS A 141 -3.55 -14.41 1.72
N LEU A 142 -4.76 -14.31 2.26
CA LEU A 142 -5.57 -15.46 2.58
C LEU A 142 -6.18 -16.00 1.29
N TYR A 143 -6.07 -17.30 1.07
CA TYR A 143 -6.69 -17.98 -0.05
C TYR A 143 -7.47 -19.19 0.47
N GLY A 144 -8.59 -19.49 -0.18
CA GLY A 144 -9.44 -20.61 0.21
C GLY A 144 -9.87 -21.40 -1.01
N LEU A 145 -9.66 -22.71 -0.96
CA LEU A 145 -10.20 -23.66 -1.93
C LEU A 145 -11.49 -24.29 -1.39
N LYS A 146 -12.35 -24.71 -2.31
CA LYS A 146 -13.62 -25.35 -1.99
C LYS A 146 -13.75 -26.64 -2.77
N SER A 147 -13.82 -27.75 -2.04
CA SER A 147 -14.17 -29.06 -2.57
C SER A 147 -15.55 -29.45 -2.09
N ARG A 148 -16.31 -30.17 -2.93
CA ARG A 148 -17.61 -30.73 -2.56
C ARG A 148 -17.46 -32.24 -2.42
N LEU A 149 -18.00 -32.78 -1.34
CA LEU A 149 -17.94 -34.19 -0.99
C LEU A 149 -19.33 -34.70 -0.66
N GLU A 150 -19.57 -35.98 -0.90
CA GLU A 150 -20.78 -36.66 -0.47
C GLU A 150 -20.71 -36.96 1.04
N GLY A 151 -21.77 -36.61 1.76
CA GLY A 151 -21.86 -36.88 3.21
C GLY A 151 -22.02 -38.36 3.51
N GLY A 152 -21.61 -38.78 4.72
CA GLY A 152 -21.73 -40.18 5.17
C GLY A 152 -20.66 -41.12 4.61
N LYS A 153 -19.69 -40.62 3.83
CA LYS A 153 -18.52 -41.36 3.36
C LYS A 153 -17.25 -40.78 3.99
N LEU A 154 -16.31 -41.65 4.37
CA LEU A 154 -14.98 -41.23 4.79
C LEU A 154 -14.23 -40.66 3.59
N PHE A 155 -13.75 -39.43 3.71
CA PHE A 155 -12.85 -38.83 2.72
C PHE A 155 -11.41 -39.18 3.09
N ASN A 156 -10.74 -39.95 2.23
CA ASN A 156 -9.34 -40.37 2.41
C ASN A 156 -8.55 -40.07 1.13
N ASP A 157 -8.44 -38.79 0.80
CA ASP A 157 -7.70 -38.31 -0.37
C ASP A 157 -7.07 -36.94 -0.05
N THR A 158 -6.28 -36.43 -0.98
CA THR A 158 -5.55 -35.17 -0.85
C THR A 158 -6.44 -34.00 -1.27
N LEU A 159 -6.52 -32.98 -0.43
CA LEU A 159 -7.17 -31.73 -0.81
C LEU A 159 -6.30 -30.97 -1.82
N ALA A 160 -6.94 -30.35 -2.81
CA ALA A 160 -6.25 -29.47 -3.74
C ALA A 160 -5.54 -28.34 -2.97
N THR A 161 -4.33 -28.01 -3.41
CA THR A 161 -3.57 -26.85 -2.92
C THR A 161 -3.67 -25.71 -3.93
N PRO A 162 -3.64 -24.45 -3.46
CA PRO A 162 -3.73 -23.31 -4.37
C PRO A 162 -2.41 -23.12 -5.12
N GLU A 163 -2.48 -22.40 -6.23
CA GLU A 163 -1.27 -21.90 -6.89
C GLU A 163 -0.48 -21.01 -5.93
N THR A 164 0.81 -21.34 -5.78
CA THR A 164 1.71 -20.67 -4.85
C THR A 164 2.59 -19.69 -5.59
N ASN A 165 2.74 -18.48 -5.06
CA ASN A 165 3.81 -17.59 -5.51
C ASN A 165 5.12 -18.03 -4.83
N GLU A 166 6.18 -18.21 -5.62
CA GLU A 166 7.52 -18.62 -5.15
C GLU A 166 7.51 -19.85 -4.21
N ASN A 167 6.60 -20.81 -4.45
CA ASN A 167 6.44 -22.03 -3.66
C ASN A 167 6.17 -21.83 -2.15
N TYR A 168 5.67 -20.66 -1.72
CA TYR A 168 5.31 -20.41 -0.32
C TYR A 168 3.82 -20.69 -0.06
N TYR A 169 3.54 -21.68 0.79
CA TYR A 169 2.20 -22.03 1.24
C TYR A 169 2.22 -22.45 2.71
N ARG A 170 1.12 -22.14 3.43
CA ARG A 170 0.91 -22.60 4.80
C ARG A 170 -0.58 -22.80 5.05
N ASP A 171 -0.95 -24.01 5.45
CA ASP A 171 -2.30 -24.30 5.94
C ASP A 171 -2.63 -23.46 7.17
N ILE A 172 -3.88 -22.99 7.21
CA ILE A 172 -4.43 -22.27 8.37
C ILE A 172 -5.49 -23.14 9.04
N ALA A 173 -6.53 -23.50 8.29
CA ALA A 173 -7.61 -24.33 8.79
C ALA A 173 -8.37 -24.99 7.63
N VAL A 174 -8.92 -26.16 7.90
CA VAL A 174 -9.88 -26.85 7.01
C VAL A 174 -11.24 -26.85 7.69
N PHE A 175 -12.25 -26.36 6.98
CA PHE A 175 -13.63 -26.32 7.46
C PHE A 175 -14.51 -27.24 6.62
N ALA A 176 -15.30 -28.08 7.27
CA ALA A 176 -16.36 -28.86 6.65
C ALA A 176 -17.71 -28.39 7.21
N TYR A 177 -18.68 -28.17 6.33
CA TYR A 177 -20.04 -27.77 6.72
C TYR A 177 -21.07 -28.32 5.73
N PRO A 178 -22.31 -28.64 6.17
CA PRO A 178 -23.38 -29.07 5.28
C PRO A 178 -23.67 -28.03 4.21
N SER A 179 -23.73 -28.43 2.93
CA SER A 179 -24.02 -27.49 1.84
C SER A 179 -25.48 -27.04 1.90
N PRO A 180 -25.78 -25.72 1.92
CA PRO A 180 -27.14 -25.23 1.83
C PRO A 180 -27.82 -25.64 0.52
N THR A 181 -29.10 -25.99 0.57
CA THR A 181 -29.91 -26.35 -0.60
C THR A 181 -29.88 -25.22 -1.66
N GLY A 182 -29.62 -25.56 -2.92
CA GLY A 182 -29.61 -24.61 -4.05
C GLY A 182 -28.31 -23.85 -4.28
N LYS A 183 -27.26 -24.03 -3.46
CA LYS A 183 -25.95 -23.36 -3.63
C LYS A 183 -25.09 -23.91 -4.79
N VAL A 184 -25.66 -24.77 -5.63
CA VAL A 184 -24.99 -25.42 -6.78
C VAL A 184 -25.35 -24.71 -8.10
N ILE A 185 -26.38 -23.86 -8.08
CA ILE A 185 -26.92 -23.24 -9.29
C ILE A 185 -26.25 -21.88 -9.52
N SER A 186 -25.61 -21.72 -10.66
CA SER A 186 -25.03 -20.44 -11.13
C SER A 186 -25.31 -20.26 -12.61
N SER A 187 -24.97 -19.09 -13.16
CA SER A 187 -25.01 -18.85 -14.62
C SER A 187 -24.07 -19.74 -15.43
N ARG A 188 -23.20 -20.52 -14.77
CA ARG A 188 -22.33 -21.52 -15.41
C ARG A 188 -22.96 -22.92 -15.50
N THR A 189 -23.89 -23.24 -14.59
CA THR A 189 -24.57 -24.55 -14.57
C THR A 189 -25.93 -24.47 -15.24
N GLU A 190 -26.66 -23.39 -15.00
CA GLU A 190 -27.89 -23.04 -15.71
C GLU A 190 -27.55 -21.90 -16.66
N VAL A 191 -27.18 -22.25 -17.89
CA VAL A 191 -26.63 -21.33 -18.88
C VAL A 191 -27.73 -20.38 -19.37
N PRO A 192 -27.68 -19.08 -19.07
CA PRO A 192 -28.66 -18.12 -19.59
C PRO A 192 -28.31 -17.69 -21.01
N LEU A 193 -29.32 -17.24 -21.76
CA LEU A 193 -29.12 -16.45 -22.96
C LEU A 193 -28.75 -15.01 -22.55
N VAL A 194 -27.60 -14.53 -23.01
CA VAL A 194 -27.10 -13.18 -22.68
C VAL A 194 -27.27 -12.26 -23.87
N THR A 195 -28.03 -11.19 -23.67
CA THR A 195 -28.30 -10.16 -24.69
C THR A 195 -27.95 -8.77 -24.16
N THR A 196 -27.78 -7.81 -25.05
CA THR A 196 -27.50 -6.42 -24.70
C THR A 196 -28.21 -5.44 -25.63
N SER A 197 -28.44 -4.21 -25.18
CA SER A 197 -28.91 -3.11 -26.04
C SER A 197 -27.86 -2.60 -27.02
N LYS A 198 -26.58 -2.99 -26.86
CA LYS A 198 -25.51 -2.55 -27.75
C LYS A 198 -25.60 -3.30 -29.08
N ALA A 199 -25.93 -2.55 -30.14
CA ALA A 199 -26.06 -3.10 -31.49
C ALA A 199 -24.78 -3.84 -31.93
N GLY A 200 -24.96 -4.96 -32.64
CA GLY A 200 -23.86 -5.76 -33.19
C GLY A 200 -23.01 -6.51 -32.14
N THR A 201 -23.39 -6.50 -30.86
CA THR A 201 -22.62 -7.17 -29.79
C THR A 201 -23.29 -8.47 -29.35
N ASN A 202 -22.63 -9.60 -29.58
CA ASN A 202 -23.00 -10.87 -28.95
C ASN A 202 -22.39 -10.93 -27.55
N ALA A 203 -23.21 -10.84 -26.52
CA ALA A 203 -22.78 -10.78 -25.12
C ALA A 203 -22.65 -12.16 -24.44
N GLN A 204 -22.85 -13.27 -25.16
CA GLN A 204 -22.82 -14.63 -24.61
C GLN A 204 -21.46 -14.99 -23.98
N PHE A 205 -20.37 -14.36 -24.41
CA PHE A 205 -19.03 -14.57 -23.83
C PHE A 205 -18.95 -14.18 -22.34
N LEU A 206 -19.88 -13.38 -21.82
CA LEU A 206 -19.86 -12.90 -20.42
C LEU A 206 -20.07 -14.00 -19.37
N ILE A 207 -20.54 -15.18 -19.77
CA ILE A 207 -20.72 -16.32 -18.86
C ILE A 207 -19.61 -17.37 -18.97
N ASP A 208 -18.71 -17.23 -19.93
CA ASP A 208 -17.57 -18.13 -20.08
C ASP A 208 -16.60 -17.97 -18.90
N ALA A 209 -16.13 -19.08 -18.35
CA ALA A 209 -15.16 -19.11 -17.24
C ALA A 209 -13.78 -18.66 -17.67
N ASN A 210 -13.44 -18.87 -18.94
CA ASN A 210 -12.13 -18.57 -19.51
C ASN A 210 -12.17 -17.29 -20.37
N ASN A 211 -13.20 -16.46 -20.21
CA ASN A 211 -13.36 -15.26 -21.00
C ASN A 211 -12.20 -14.27 -20.80
N THR A 212 -11.54 -13.90 -21.90
CA THR A 212 -10.50 -12.87 -21.93
C THR A 212 -10.97 -11.55 -22.54
N LYS A 213 -12.19 -11.51 -23.10
CA LYS A 213 -12.78 -10.35 -23.78
C LYS A 213 -13.45 -9.41 -22.77
N ASN A 214 -13.42 -8.12 -23.09
CA ASN A 214 -14.08 -7.09 -22.29
C ASN A 214 -15.39 -6.66 -22.95
N PHE A 215 -16.43 -6.43 -22.14
CA PHE A 215 -17.59 -5.66 -22.55
C PHE A 215 -17.41 -4.20 -22.14
N SER A 216 -17.59 -3.27 -23.06
CA SER A 216 -17.51 -1.84 -22.81
C SER A 216 -18.58 -1.08 -23.59
N SER A 217 -19.07 0.02 -23.01
CA SER A 217 -20.01 0.96 -23.63
C SER A 217 -19.75 2.35 -23.08
N THR A 218 -19.80 3.37 -23.94
CA THR A 218 -19.82 4.78 -23.55
C THR A 218 -21.23 5.27 -23.28
N ASP A 219 -22.22 4.65 -23.92
CA ASP A 219 -23.64 4.97 -23.76
C ASP A 219 -24.30 4.06 -22.71
N SER A 220 -25.43 4.53 -22.18
CA SER A 220 -26.30 3.72 -21.33
C SER A 220 -26.69 2.45 -22.06
N CYS A 221 -26.40 1.31 -21.44
CA CYS A 221 -26.75 0.01 -21.98
C CYS A 221 -27.23 -0.94 -20.90
N TRP A 222 -27.97 -1.97 -21.31
CA TRP A 222 -28.33 -3.09 -20.45
C TRP A 222 -27.67 -4.37 -20.92
N ILE A 223 -27.47 -5.28 -19.97
CA ILE A 223 -27.09 -6.67 -20.20
C ILE A 223 -28.16 -7.53 -19.53
N LYS A 224 -28.83 -8.37 -20.32
CA LYS A 224 -29.95 -9.19 -19.87
C LYS A 224 -29.54 -10.65 -19.90
N TYR A 225 -29.77 -11.33 -18.79
CA TYR A 225 -29.55 -12.77 -18.62
C TYR A 225 -30.92 -13.45 -18.54
N THR A 226 -31.29 -14.18 -19.59
CA THR A 226 -32.57 -14.90 -19.66
C THR A 226 -32.35 -16.38 -19.36
N PHE A 227 -32.98 -16.88 -18.30
CA PHE A 227 -32.93 -18.29 -17.91
C PHE A 227 -34.17 -19.04 -18.40
N ALA A 228 -34.03 -20.33 -18.72
CA ALA A 228 -35.15 -21.16 -19.20
C ALA A 228 -36.20 -21.46 -18.11
N LYS A 229 -35.84 -21.31 -16.84
CA LYS A 229 -36.69 -21.51 -15.66
C LYS A 229 -36.45 -20.39 -14.65
N PRO A 230 -37.37 -20.14 -13.71
CA PRO A 230 -37.15 -19.15 -12.65
C PRO A 230 -35.82 -19.37 -11.92
N PHE A 231 -34.96 -18.36 -11.94
CA PHE A 231 -33.63 -18.40 -11.33
C PHE A 231 -33.57 -17.47 -10.11
N THR A 232 -33.27 -18.02 -8.93
CA THR A 232 -33.13 -17.23 -7.70
C THR A 232 -31.69 -16.72 -7.56
N CYS A 233 -31.44 -15.50 -8.02
CA CYS A 233 -30.16 -14.82 -7.83
C CYS A 233 -30.04 -14.24 -6.41
N ARG A 234 -28.94 -14.53 -5.71
CA ARG A 234 -28.62 -13.97 -4.38
C ARG A 234 -27.35 -13.12 -4.33
N SER A 235 -26.49 -13.25 -5.34
CA SER A 235 -25.23 -12.53 -5.42
C SER A 235 -24.80 -12.42 -6.88
N VAL A 236 -24.20 -11.29 -7.23
CA VAL A 236 -23.55 -11.08 -8.53
C VAL A 236 -22.08 -10.77 -8.27
N ILE A 237 -21.20 -11.47 -8.98
CA ILE A 237 -19.75 -11.21 -8.93
C ILE A 237 -19.37 -10.52 -10.24
N ILE A 238 -18.73 -9.36 -10.14
CA ILE A 238 -18.30 -8.57 -11.29
C ILE A 238 -16.78 -8.61 -11.34
N HIS A 239 -16.24 -9.04 -12.48
CA HIS A 239 -14.80 -9.03 -12.75
C HIS A 239 -14.51 -7.94 -13.78
N GLY A 240 -13.68 -6.97 -13.41
CA GLY A 240 -13.18 -5.92 -14.29
C GLY A 240 -11.65 -5.98 -14.37
N LYS A 241 -11.08 -5.60 -15.53
CA LYS A 241 -9.61 -5.52 -15.69
C LYS A 241 -8.99 -4.26 -15.08
N THR A 242 -9.79 -3.24 -14.75
CA THR A 242 -9.33 -1.96 -14.23
C THR A 242 -10.17 -1.52 -13.04
N ASN A 243 -9.70 -0.50 -12.31
CA ASN A 243 -10.46 0.17 -11.24
C ASN A 243 -11.73 0.80 -11.82
N TYR A 244 -12.79 0.01 -11.93
CA TYR A 244 -14.05 0.38 -12.55
C TYR A 244 -14.92 1.13 -11.53
N PHE A 245 -14.64 2.42 -11.34
CA PHE A 245 -15.41 3.30 -10.43
C PHE A 245 -16.65 3.96 -11.09
N GLY A 246 -16.90 3.69 -12.37
CA GLY A 246 -17.78 4.52 -13.22
C GLY A 246 -19.25 4.12 -13.36
N SER A 247 -19.72 2.98 -12.84
CA SER A 247 -21.11 2.55 -13.08
C SER A 247 -21.96 2.54 -11.81
N ARG A 248 -22.94 3.44 -11.76
CA ARG A 248 -24.17 3.23 -10.97
C ARG A 248 -24.93 2.08 -11.64
N ILE A 249 -24.61 0.85 -11.28
CA ILE A 249 -25.31 -0.33 -11.78
C ILE A 249 -26.67 -0.39 -11.10
N ASN A 250 -27.73 -0.10 -11.86
CA ASN A 250 -29.10 -0.29 -11.41
C ASN A 250 -29.61 -1.65 -11.89
N TRP A 251 -30.03 -2.48 -10.95
CA TRP A 251 -30.59 -3.80 -11.24
C TRP A 251 -32.10 -3.69 -11.39
N LEU A 252 -32.62 -4.07 -12.55
CA LEU A 252 -34.06 -4.13 -12.81
C LEU A 252 -34.48 -5.60 -12.87
N ARG A 253 -35.51 -5.98 -12.10
CA ARG A 253 -36.18 -7.28 -12.25
C ARG A 253 -37.06 -7.23 -13.50
N GLY A 254 -36.79 -8.09 -14.48
CA GLY A 254 -37.78 -8.41 -15.50
C GLY A 254 -38.83 -9.32 -14.90
N TYR A 255 -40.11 -8.94 -15.02
CA TYR A 255 -41.25 -9.81 -14.74
C TYR A 255 -41.55 -10.68 -15.96
#